data_AF-A0A255U2G4-F1
#
_entry.id   AF-A0A255U2G4-F1
#
_cell.length_a   1.000
_cell.length_b   1.000
_cell.length_c   1.000
_cell.angle_alpha   90.00
_cell.angle_beta   90.00
_cell.angle_gamma   90.00
#
_symmetry.space_group_name_H-M   'P 1'
#
loop_
_entity.id
_entity.type
_entity.pdbx_description
1 polymer ?
#
loop_
_entity_poly.entity_id
_entity_poly.type
_entity_poly.pdbx_seq_one_letter_code
_entity_poly.pdbx_strand_id
1 'polypeptide(L)'
;METQKNEIDIRYWKYIRQGVTLMAVLFFLTLVLAMSYPSVTLPLIVSAVYALFVEIGAVTAWRKVATEAPDSLPSVFLAISGGRFMLALVVMFVYFLLVGKTGKGDMLTFVLIFAAFYLSAVLHHTLFFTHKHNTDAEKKP
;
A
#
# COMPACT_ATOMS: atom_id res chain seq x y z
N MET A 1 15.50 22.75 -15.66
CA MET A 1 14.29 22.57 -14.83
C MET A 1 13.28 21.61 -15.47
N GLU A 2 12.99 21.72 -16.77
CA GLU A 2 12.04 20.84 -17.47
C GLU A 2 12.44 19.35 -17.47
N THR A 3 13.73 19.07 -17.67
CA THR A 3 14.31 17.71 -17.66
C THR A 3 14.17 17.00 -16.31
N GLN A 4 14.34 17.74 -15.21
CA GLN A 4 14.25 17.20 -13.84
C GLN A 4 12.81 16.87 -13.44
N LYS A 5 11.84 17.66 -13.91
CA LYS A 5 10.41 17.42 -13.69
C LYS A 5 9.93 16.16 -14.42
N ASN A 6 10.36 15.96 -15.67
CA ASN A 6 10.02 14.77 -16.45
C ASN A 6 10.56 13.46 -15.83
N GLU A 7 11.76 13.47 -15.26
CA GLU A 7 12.32 12.29 -14.59
C GLU A 7 11.54 11.90 -13.33
N ILE A 8 11.06 12.89 -12.56
CA ILE A 8 10.24 12.66 -11.36
C ILE A 8 8.88 12.07 -11.77
N ASP A 9 8.25 12.61 -12.80
CA ASP A 9 6.94 12.14 -13.28
C ASP A 9 7.00 10.73 -13.90
N ILE A 10 8.04 10.40 -14.67
CA ILE A 10 8.23 9.03 -15.21
C ILE A 10 8.44 8.02 -14.08
N ARG A 11 9.21 8.40 -13.06
CA ARG A 11 9.51 7.54 -11.90
C ARG A 11 8.28 7.34 -11.02
N TYR A 12 7.48 8.38 -10.84
CA TYR A 12 6.18 8.34 -10.18
C TYR A 12 5.22 7.37 -10.87
N TRP A 13 5.08 7.47 -12.18
CA TRP A 13 4.19 6.61 -12.95
C TRP A 13 4.61 5.14 -12.95
N LYS A 14 5.92 4.86 -13.03
CA LYS A 14 6.44 3.50 -12.90
C LYS A 14 6.12 2.88 -11.54
N TYR A 15 6.28 3.63 -10.46
CA TYR A 15 5.96 3.18 -9.11
C TYR A 15 4.47 2.85 -8.95
N ILE A 16 3.58 3.74 -9.41
CA ILE A 16 2.13 3.50 -9.37
C ILE A 16 1.79 2.26 -10.17
N ARG A 17 2.33 2.12 -11.38
CA ARG A 17 2.04 0.98 -12.23
C ARG A 17 2.48 -0.34 -11.59
N GLN A 18 3.64 -0.37 -10.93
CA GLN A 18 4.12 -1.57 -10.23
C GLN A 18 3.27 -1.91 -9.00
N GLY A 19 2.94 -0.92 -8.16
CA GLY A 19 2.09 -1.13 -6.98
C GLY A 19 0.69 -1.60 -7.37
N VAL A 20 0.04 -0.89 -8.30
CA VAL A 20 -1.29 -1.25 -8.80
C VAL A 20 -1.29 -2.64 -9.46
N THR A 21 -0.24 -2.99 -10.21
CA THR A 21 -0.12 -4.33 -10.81
C THR A 21 0.01 -5.41 -9.73
N LEU A 22 0.82 -5.18 -8.70
CA LEU A 22 1.00 -6.09 -7.58
C LEU A 22 -0.32 -6.29 -6.81
N MET A 23 -1.04 -5.20 -6.52
CA MET A 23 -2.35 -5.25 -5.87
C MET A 23 -3.39 -5.95 -6.74
N ALA A 24 -3.38 -5.72 -8.05
CA ALA A 24 -4.27 -6.41 -8.99
C ALA A 24 -4.00 -7.92 -9.01
N VAL A 25 -2.72 -8.35 -9.05
CA VAL A 25 -2.35 -9.77 -9.02
C VAL A 25 -2.82 -10.42 -7.71
N LEU A 26 -2.57 -9.77 -6.56
CA LEU A 26 -3.04 -10.27 -5.27
C LEU A 26 -4.56 -10.35 -5.19
N PHE A 27 -5.26 -9.36 -5.74
CA PHE A 27 -6.71 -9.37 -5.84
C PHE A 27 -7.22 -10.54 -6.68
N PHE A 28 -6.65 -10.81 -7.86
CA PHE A 28 -7.06 -11.95 -8.67
C PHE A 28 -6.76 -13.29 -8.00
N LEU A 29 -5.61 -13.45 -7.35
CA LEU A 29 -5.26 -14.66 -6.60
C LEU A 29 -6.27 -14.94 -5.47
N THR A 30 -6.59 -13.90 -4.70
CA THR A 30 -7.53 -14.02 -3.58
C THR A 30 -8.99 -14.11 -4.05
N LEU A 31 -9.32 -13.58 -5.22
CA LEU A 31 -10.63 -13.77 -5.87
C LEU A 31 -10.85 -15.24 -6.27
N VAL A 32 -9.81 -15.93 -6.76
CA VAL A 32 -9.89 -17.38 -7.02
C VAL A 32 -10.20 -18.15 -5.74
N LEU A 33 -9.56 -17.79 -4.63
CA LEU A 33 -9.86 -18.38 -3.31
C LEU A 33 -11.30 -18.07 -2.86
N ALA A 34 -11.81 -16.88 -3.14
CA ALA A 34 -13.19 -16.49 -2.82
C ALA A 34 -14.24 -17.30 -3.59
N MET A 35 -13.92 -17.82 -4.77
CA MET A 35 -14.83 -18.72 -5.51
C MET A 35 -15.02 -20.07 -4.81
N SER A 36 -13.99 -20.57 -4.12
CA SER A 36 -14.06 -21.82 -3.36
C SER A 36 -14.50 -21.61 -1.91
N TYR A 37 -14.24 -20.43 -1.35
CA TYR A 37 -14.50 -20.08 0.05
C TYR A 37 -15.24 -18.74 0.15
N PRO A 38 -16.58 -18.73 0.19
CA PRO A 38 -17.37 -17.49 0.26
C PRO A 38 -17.06 -16.60 1.46
N SER A 39 -16.50 -17.16 2.54
CA SER A 39 -16.05 -16.43 3.73
C SER A 39 -14.88 -15.47 3.44
N VAL A 40 -14.14 -15.66 2.35
CA VAL A 40 -12.99 -14.85 1.92
C VAL A 40 -13.43 -13.56 1.20
N THR A 41 -14.64 -13.53 0.62
CA THR A 41 -15.10 -12.45 -0.25
C THR A 41 -15.13 -11.09 0.45
N LEU A 42 -15.71 -11.02 1.64
CA LEU A 42 -15.80 -9.76 2.38
C LEU A 42 -14.42 -9.28 2.88
N PRO A 43 -13.59 -10.13 3.52
CA PRO A 43 -12.19 -9.82 3.80
C PRO A 43 -11.40 -9.31 2.59
N LEU A 44 -11.58 -9.94 1.43
CA LEU A 44 -10.92 -9.57 0.19
C LEU A 44 -11.27 -8.14 -0.22
N ILE A 45 -12.57 -7.82 -0.30
CA ILE A 45 -13.03 -6.49 -0.72
C ILE A 45 -12.47 -5.42 0.22
N VAL A 46 -12.56 -5.63 1.53
CA VAL A 46 -12.07 -4.68 2.53
C VAL A 46 -10.55 -4.47 2.40
N SER A 47 -9.79 -5.56 2.24
CA SER A 47 -8.33 -5.52 2.12
C SER A 47 -7.89 -4.83 0.83
N ALA A 48 -8.55 -5.12 -0.29
CA ALA A 48 -8.27 -4.52 -1.58
C ALA A 48 -8.55 -3.01 -1.59
N VAL A 49 -9.71 -2.60 -1.04
CA VAL A 49 -10.08 -1.18 -0.92
C VAL A 49 -9.07 -0.43 -0.05
N TYR A 50 -8.70 -0.99 1.11
CA TYR A 50 -7.68 -0.41 1.98
C TYR A 50 -6.33 -0.25 1.26
N ALA A 51 -5.86 -1.31 0.58
CA ALA A 51 -4.56 -1.30 -0.09
C ALA A 51 -4.49 -0.25 -1.20
N LEU A 52 -5.53 -0.18 -2.05
CA LEU A 52 -5.62 0.83 -3.12
C LEU A 52 -5.65 2.25 -2.54
N PHE A 53 -6.44 2.47 -1.48
CA PHE A 53 -6.53 3.79 -0.85
C PHE A 53 -5.18 4.23 -0.28
N VAL A 54 -4.45 3.32 0.37
CA VAL A 54 -3.11 3.56 0.91
C VAL A 54 -2.08 3.82 -0.19
N GLU A 55 -2.07 3.04 -1.26
CA GLU A 55 -1.11 3.23 -2.36
C GLU A 55 -1.33 4.58 -3.05
N ILE A 56 -2.58 4.90 -3.39
CA ILE A 56 -2.92 6.16 -4.06
C ILE A 56 -2.66 7.35 -3.13
N GLY A 57 -3.10 7.28 -1.87
CA GLY A 57 -2.91 8.36 -0.91
C GLY A 57 -1.44 8.65 -0.63
N ALA A 58 -0.61 7.61 -0.52
CA ALA A 58 0.81 7.79 -0.28
C ALA A 58 1.55 8.39 -1.47
N VAL A 59 1.25 7.91 -2.68
CA VAL A 59 1.96 8.38 -3.87
C VAL A 59 1.59 9.83 -4.19
N THR A 60 0.32 10.19 -4.02
CA THR A 60 -0.15 11.56 -4.22
C THR A 60 0.45 12.52 -3.21
N ALA A 61 0.50 12.13 -1.93
CA ALA A 61 1.17 12.90 -0.88
C ALA A 61 2.66 13.06 -1.16
N TRP A 62 3.35 11.99 -1.58
CA TRP A 62 4.76 12.06 -1.96
C TRP A 62 5.01 13.01 -3.13
N ARG A 63 4.19 12.93 -4.19
CA ARG A 63 4.32 13.80 -5.37
C ARG A 63 4.16 15.27 -4.99
N LYS A 64 3.12 15.60 -4.22
CA LYS A 64 2.85 16.98 -3.79
C LYS A 64 4.03 17.56 -3.00
N VAL A 65 4.57 16.78 -2.07
CA VAL A 65 5.67 17.22 -1.20
C VAL A 65 6.99 17.31 -1.96
N ALA A 66 7.26 16.37 -2.86
CA ALA A 66 8.43 16.42 -3.73
C ALA A 66 8.43 17.66 -4.66
N THR A 67 7.25 18.17 -5.03
CA THR A 67 7.12 19.38 -5.86
C THR A 67 7.09 20.68 -5.07
N GLU A 68 6.49 20.70 -3.88
CA GLU A 68 6.23 21.94 -3.13
C GLU A 68 7.23 22.20 -1.99
N ALA A 69 7.74 21.16 -1.32
CA ALA A 69 8.57 21.30 -0.11
C ALA A 69 9.48 20.09 0.12
N PRO A 70 10.53 19.89 -0.71
CA PRO A 70 11.39 18.71 -0.64
C PRO A 70 12.08 18.53 0.72
N ASP A 71 12.38 19.61 1.45
CA ASP A 71 12.98 19.54 2.79
C ASP A 71 12.08 18.88 3.84
N SER A 72 10.77 18.78 3.57
CA SER A 72 9.78 18.13 4.45
C SER A 72 9.55 16.65 4.14
N LEU A 73 10.25 16.09 3.13
CA LEU A 73 10.15 14.68 2.73
C LEU A 73 10.24 13.69 3.91
N PRO A 74 11.20 13.82 4.86
CA PRO A 74 11.32 12.88 5.97
C PRO A 74 10.08 12.85 6.88
N SER A 75 9.55 14.03 7.24
CA SER A 75 8.37 14.17 8.09
C SER A 75 7.12 13.58 7.42
N VAL A 76 7.01 13.76 6.10
CA VAL A 76 5.90 13.23 5.30
C VAL A 76 6.01 11.71 5.16
N PHE A 77 7.21 11.15 4.98
CA PHE A 77 7.39 9.70 5.01
C PHE A 77 6.97 9.10 6.35
N LEU A 78 7.32 9.75 7.45
CA LEU A 78 6.95 9.31 8.79
C LEU A 78 5.43 9.39 9.01
N ALA A 79 4.80 10.48 8.56
CA ALA A 79 3.35 10.66 8.60
C ALA A 79 2.60 9.63 7.72
N ILE A 80 3.09 9.36 6.51
CA ILE A 80 2.51 8.35 5.61
C ILE A 80 2.68 6.95 6.23
N SER A 81 3.86 6.61 6.74
CA SER A 81 4.12 5.29 7.34
C SER A 81 3.29 5.07 8.60
N GLY A 82 3.25 6.04 9.51
CA GLY A 82 2.43 5.97 10.72
C GLY A 82 0.93 5.99 10.42
N GLY A 83 0.52 6.83 9.46
CA GLY A 83 -0.86 6.93 9.01
C GLY A 83 -1.40 5.64 8.41
N ARG A 84 -0.59 4.91 7.64
CA ARG A 84 -0.96 3.58 7.11
C ARG A 84 -1.27 2.58 8.21
N PHE A 85 -0.40 2.51 9.21
CA PHE A 85 -0.56 1.59 10.33
C PHE A 85 -1.78 1.97 11.18
N MET A 86 -1.96 3.26 11.49
CA MET A 86 -3.15 3.74 12.21
C MET A 86 -4.43 3.45 11.44
N LEU A 87 -4.44 3.68 10.12
CA LEU A 87 -5.59 3.37 9.27
C LEU A 87 -5.87 1.87 9.23
N ALA A 88 -4.84 1.02 9.20
CA ALA A 88 -5.00 -0.43 9.31
C ALA A 88 -5.70 -0.82 10.62
N LEU A 89 -5.26 -0.26 11.75
CA LEU A 89 -5.90 -0.52 13.04
C LEU A 89 -7.37 -0.09 13.06
N VAL A 90 -7.68 1.08 12.50
CA VAL A 90 -9.07 1.57 12.39
C VAL A 90 -9.91 0.62 11.54
N VAL A 91 -9.42 0.20 10.38
CA VAL A 91 -10.14 -0.74 9.49
C VAL A 91 -10.36 -2.08 10.18
N MET A 92 -9.34 -2.63 10.84
CA MET A 92 -9.47 -3.88 11.60
C MET A 92 -10.48 -3.75 12.75
N PHE A 93 -10.46 -2.62 13.46
CA PHE A 93 -11.39 -2.36 14.56
C PHE A 93 -12.84 -2.24 14.06
N VAL A 94 -13.07 -1.52 12.97
CA VAL A 94 -14.39 -1.40 12.34
C VAL A 94 -14.88 -2.76 11.85
N TYR A 95 -14.02 -3.54 11.18
CA TYR A 95 -14.38 -4.90 10.75
C TYR A 95 -14.74 -5.79 11.94
N PHE A 96 -14.02 -5.69 13.06
CA PHE A 96 -14.32 -6.41 14.29
C PHE A 96 -15.70 -6.04 14.86
N LEU A 97 -16.03 -4.75 14.91
CA LEU A 97 -17.32 -4.31 15.43
C LEU A 97 -18.50 -4.77 14.56
N LEU A 98 -18.34 -4.75 13.23
CA LEU A 98 -19.42 -5.06 12.29
C LEU A 98 -19.59 -6.56 12.02
N VAL A 99 -18.50 -7.30 11.92
CA VAL A 99 -18.51 -8.70 11.46
C VAL A 99 -18.07 -9.63 12.59
N GLY A 100 -16.97 -9.32 13.28
CA GLY A 100 -16.42 -10.16 14.33
C GLY A 100 -17.38 -10.36 15.51
N LYS A 101 -18.05 -9.30 15.97
CA LYS A 101 -19.02 -9.38 17.07
C LYS A 101 -20.32 -10.13 16.74
N THR A 102 -20.63 -10.32 15.46
CA THR A 102 -21.90 -10.97 15.07
C THR A 102 -21.80 -12.50 15.02
N GLY A 103 -20.62 -13.07 15.28
CA GLY A 103 -20.37 -14.52 15.22
C GLY A 103 -20.38 -15.12 13.82
N LYS A 104 -20.59 -14.29 12.78
CA LYS A 104 -20.68 -14.69 11.38
C LYS A 104 -19.36 -14.56 10.61
N GLY A 105 -18.34 -13.94 11.21
CA GLY A 105 -17.07 -13.67 10.58
C GLY A 105 -15.94 -14.48 11.17
N ASP A 106 -15.21 -15.20 10.32
CA ASP A 106 -13.89 -15.71 10.67
C ASP A 106 -12.88 -14.55 10.66
N MET A 107 -12.53 -14.09 11.86
CA MET A 107 -11.58 -13.00 12.06
C MET A 107 -10.15 -13.40 11.69
N LEU A 108 -9.82 -14.69 11.80
CA LEU A 108 -8.50 -15.17 11.41
C LEU A 108 -8.34 -15.09 9.90
N THR A 109 -9.35 -15.54 9.14
CA THR A 109 -9.38 -15.39 7.67
C THR A 109 -9.24 -13.93 7.26
N PHE A 110 -9.96 -13.02 7.93
CA PHE A 110 -9.79 -11.58 7.68
C PHE A 110 -8.37 -11.09 7.92
N VAL A 111 -7.81 -11.39 9.10
CA VAL A 111 -6.46 -10.97 9.47
C VAL A 111 -5.42 -11.48 8.48
N LEU A 112 -5.52 -12.74 8.03
CA LEU A 112 -4.57 -13.33 7.08
C LEU A 112 -4.62 -12.65 5.71
N ILE A 113 -5.82 -12.43 5.17
CA ILE A 113 -5.98 -11.75 3.87
C ILE A 113 -5.52 -10.29 3.99
N PHE A 114 -5.94 -9.60 5.04
CA PHE A 114 -5.57 -8.22 5.27
C PHE A 114 -4.06 -8.06 5.45
N ALA A 115 -3.42 -8.95 6.22
CA ALA A 115 -1.98 -8.96 6.41
C ALA A 115 -1.23 -9.19 5.11
N ALA A 116 -1.71 -10.09 4.23
CA ALA A 116 -1.10 -10.31 2.93
C ALA A 116 -1.08 -9.03 2.08
N PHE A 117 -2.22 -8.34 1.95
CA PHE A 117 -2.30 -7.07 1.23
C PHE A 117 -1.44 -5.98 1.88
N TYR A 118 -1.50 -5.84 3.21
CA TYR A 118 -0.74 -4.85 3.96
C TYR A 118 0.77 -5.05 3.81
N LEU A 119 1.27 -6.26 4.03
CA LEU A 119 2.69 -6.58 3.94
C LEU A 119 3.20 -6.41 2.52
N SER A 120 2.42 -6.84 1.52
CA SER A 120 2.74 -6.61 0.11
C SER A 120 2.86 -5.12 -0.22
N ALA A 121 1.96 -4.27 0.30
CA ALA A 121 2.04 -2.82 0.12
C ALA A 121 3.29 -2.22 0.78
N VAL A 122 3.61 -2.67 2.00
CA VAL A 122 4.80 -2.23 2.74
C VAL A 122 6.07 -2.67 2.01
N LEU A 123 6.16 -3.93 1.58
CA LEU A 123 7.31 -4.48 0.86
C LEU A 123 7.54 -3.77 -0.48
N HIS A 124 6.48 -3.51 -1.24
CA HIS A 124 6.60 -2.75 -2.48
C HIS A 124 7.19 -1.35 -2.22
N HIS A 125 6.73 -0.69 -1.15
CA HIS A 125 7.25 0.61 -0.77
C HIS A 125 8.71 0.53 -0.30
N THR A 126 9.06 -0.40 0.59
CA THR A 126 10.43 -0.51 1.13
C THR A 126 11.42 -0.94 0.06
N LEU A 127 11.11 -1.93 -0.78
CA LEU A 127 11.99 -2.38 -1.85
C LEU A 127 12.27 -1.26 -2.87
N PHE A 128 11.26 -0.46 -3.22
CA PHE A 128 11.44 0.65 -4.15
C PHE A 128 12.37 1.76 -3.60
N PHE A 129 12.30 2.03 -2.30
CA PHE A 129 13.15 3.04 -1.66
C PHE A 129 14.56 2.51 -1.32
N THR A 130 14.69 1.25 -0.88
CA THR A 130 15.98 0.62 -0.55
C THR A 130 16.82 0.34 -1.78
N HIS A 131 16.21 -0.09 -2.90
CA HIS A 131 16.97 -0.37 -4.13
C HIS A 131 17.75 0.85 -4.62
N LYS A 132 17.21 2.07 -4.43
CA LYS A 132 17.89 3.32 -4.81
C LYS A 132 19.11 3.66 -3.95
N HIS A 133 19.08 3.37 -2.64
CA HIS A 133 20.22 3.69 -1.78
C HIS A 133 21.48 2.94 -2.24
N ASN A 134 21.33 1.70 -2.70
CA ASN A 134 22.47 0.91 -3.18
C ASN A 134 22.95 1.31 -4.58
N THR A 135 22.06 1.75 -5.48
CA THR A 135 22.47 2.16 -6.84
C THR A 135 23.18 3.52 -6.86
N ASP A 136 22.86 4.41 -5.92
CA ASP A 136 23.53 5.71 -5.79
C ASP A 136 24.87 5.57 -5.04
N ALA A 137 24.99 4.59 -4.13
CA ALA A 137 26.25 4.26 -3.45
C ALA A 137 27.30 3.62 -4.38
N GLU A 138 26.86 2.83 -5.36
CA GLU A 138 27.75 2.20 -6.35
C GLU A 138 28.26 3.19 -7.43
N LYS A 139 27.63 4.37 -7.54
CA LYS A 139 28.04 5.44 -8.47
C LYS A 139 28.93 6.52 -7.86
N LYS A 140 29.32 6.40 -6.60
CA LYS A 140 30.27 7.34 -5.99
C LYS A 140 31.69 6.77 -6.14
N PRO A 141 32.57 7.39 -6.96
CA PRO A 141 33.96 6.97 -7.10
C PRO A 141 34.75 7.15 -5.79
#